data_AF-A0A1H9PXN2-F1
#
_entry.id   AF-A0A1H9PXN2-F1
#
_cell.length_a   1.000
_cell.length_b   1.000
_cell.length_c   1.000
_cell.angle_alpha   90.00
_cell.angle_beta   90.00
_cell.angle_gamma   90.00
#
_symmetry.space_group_name_H-M   'P 1'
#
loop_
_entity.id
_entity.type
_entity.pdbx_description
1 polymer ?
#
loop_
_entity_poly.entity_id
_entity_poly.type
_entity_poly.pdbx_seq_one_letter_code
_entity_poly.pdbx_strand_id
1 'polypeptide(L)'
;MGDEIATVVRQAADNSGWAVLRLADGGEIGVRIERVEITESDGKWGTRSLAAPFARPHGSGPGMSGVLIASERAPNRWWVWATWLEVGPSVIDNRQARVEDVDPVSTSEIIE
;
A
#
# COMPACT_ATOMS: atom_id res chain seq x y z
N MET A 1 10.92 -13.28 -0.38
CA MET A 1 10.67 -11.83 -0.36
C MET A 1 9.34 -11.43 -1.01
N GLY A 2 8.79 -12.10 -2.04
CA GLY A 2 7.49 -11.68 -2.62
C GLY A 2 6.22 -12.21 -1.96
N ASP A 3 6.24 -13.37 -1.29
CA ASP A 3 5.14 -13.77 -0.38
C ASP A 3 5.03 -12.84 0.83
N GLU A 4 6.09 -12.07 1.09
CA GLU A 4 6.24 -11.18 2.23
C GLU A 4 5.31 -9.97 2.09
N ILE A 5 5.34 -9.23 0.97
CA ILE A 5 4.55 -7.98 0.86
C ILE A 5 3.05 -8.27 0.88
N ALA A 6 2.56 -9.29 0.18
CA ALA A 6 1.13 -9.62 0.21
C ALA A 6 0.68 -10.08 1.62
N THR A 7 1.52 -10.81 2.35
CA THR A 7 1.26 -11.22 3.73
C THR A 7 1.27 -10.01 4.67
N VAL A 8 2.25 -9.13 4.50
CA VAL A 8 2.45 -7.95 5.33
C VAL A 8 1.34 -6.92 5.12
N VAL A 9 0.90 -6.70 3.89
CA VAL A 9 -0.26 -5.84 3.58
C VAL A 9 -1.55 -6.39 4.18
N ARG A 10 -1.75 -7.71 4.15
CA ARG A 10 -2.89 -8.35 4.85
C ARG A 10 -2.77 -8.18 6.36
N GLN A 11 -1.60 -8.43 6.91
CA GLN A 11 -1.34 -8.27 8.34
C GLN A 11 -1.58 -6.83 8.79
N ALA A 12 -1.18 -5.84 8.00
CA ALA A 12 -1.49 -4.43 8.29
C ALA A 12 -2.99 -4.16 8.27
N ALA A 13 -3.72 -4.66 7.27
CA ALA A 13 -5.17 -4.52 7.20
C ALA A 13 -5.87 -5.18 8.41
N ASP A 14 -5.41 -6.35 8.83
CA ASP A 14 -5.94 -7.09 9.97
C ASP A 14 -5.56 -6.43 11.32
N ASN A 15 -4.35 -5.86 11.41
CA ASN A 15 -3.82 -5.19 12.60
C ASN A 15 -4.10 -3.69 12.56
N SER A 16 -5.36 -3.30 12.78
CA SER A 16 -5.86 -1.90 12.84
C SER A 16 -5.86 -1.09 11.54
N GLY A 17 -5.21 -1.61 10.51
CA GLY A 17 -5.10 -0.99 9.20
C GLY A 17 -3.83 -0.15 9.03
N TRP A 18 -3.06 0.16 10.07
CA TRP A 18 -1.97 1.13 9.94
C TRP A 18 -0.67 0.51 9.42
N ALA A 19 -0.05 1.18 8.46
CA ALA A 19 1.24 0.81 7.91
C ALA A 19 2.05 2.03 7.47
N VAL A 20 3.36 1.88 7.41
CA VAL A 20 4.27 2.78 6.70
C VAL A 20 4.65 2.15 5.37
N LEU A 21 4.42 2.86 4.26
CA LEU A 21 4.92 2.45 2.96
C LEU A 21 6.28 3.11 2.73
N ARG A 22 7.31 2.32 2.40
CA ARG A 22 8.60 2.82 1.95
C ARG A 22 8.63 2.82 0.43
N LEU A 23 8.83 4.00 -0.15
CA LEU A 23 8.85 4.23 -1.58
C LEU A 23 10.27 4.10 -2.14
N ALA A 24 10.39 3.74 -3.41
CA ALA A 24 11.68 3.52 -4.08
C ALA A 24 12.52 4.80 -4.28
N ASP A 25 11.92 5.97 -4.10
CA ASP A 25 12.62 7.26 -4.08
C ASP A 25 13.16 7.61 -2.67
N GLY A 26 12.98 6.72 -1.69
CA GLY A 26 13.37 6.92 -0.30
C GLY A 26 12.32 7.64 0.55
N GLY A 27 11.15 7.98 -0.01
CA GLY A 27 10.04 8.55 0.74
C GLY A 27 9.34 7.52 1.64
N GLU A 28 8.84 7.97 2.79
CA GLU A 28 8.01 7.14 3.67
C GLU A 28 6.64 7.79 3.87
N ILE A 29 5.58 6.98 3.77
CA ILE A 29 4.20 7.43 3.98
C ILE A 29 3.46 6.53 4.96
N GLY A 30 3.10 7.08 6.13
CA GLY A 30 2.13 6.46 7.04
C GLY A 30 0.73 6.55 6.46
N VAL A 31 0.04 5.40 6.36
CA VAL A 31 -1.29 5.26 5.79
C VAL A 31 -2.10 4.21 6.55
N ARG A 32 -3.42 4.30 6.44
CA ARG A 32 -4.35 3.26 6.87
C ARG A 32 -4.84 2.46 5.67
N ILE A 33 -4.47 1.20 5.60
CA ILE A 33 -4.96 0.17 4.68
C ILE A 33 -6.32 -0.32 5.18
N GLU A 34 -7.32 -0.37 4.30
CA GLU A 34 -8.70 -0.70 4.69
C GLU A 34 -9.12 -2.13 4.34
N ARG A 35 -8.83 -2.56 3.10
CA ARG A 35 -9.23 -3.88 2.58
C ARG A 35 -8.17 -4.38 1.63
N VAL A 36 -8.04 -5.70 1.52
CA VAL A 36 -7.09 -6.33 0.61
C VAL A 36 -7.83 -7.33 -0.27
N GLU A 37 -7.71 -7.17 -1.59
CA GLU A 37 -8.23 -8.11 -2.56
C GLU A 37 -7.08 -8.76 -3.33
N ILE A 38 -7.09 -10.09 -3.39
CA ILE A 38 -6.15 -10.86 -4.22
C ILE A 38 -6.95 -11.61 -5.27
N THR A 39 -6.65 -11.35 -6.54
CA THR A 39 -7.29 -12.02 -7.68
C THR A 39 -6.27 -12.84 -8.45
N GLU A 40 -6.59 -14.09 -8.74
CA GLU A 40 -5.79 -14.94 -9.63
C GLU A 40 -6.33 -14.86 -11.06
N SER A 41 -5.46 -14.70 -12.06
CA SER A 41 -5.81 -14.79 -13.48
C SER A 41 -5.30 -16.09 -14.09
N ASP A 42 -6.15 -16.75 -14.86
CA ASP A 42 -6.03 -18.11 -15.40
C ASP A 42 -5.35 -18.22 -16.78
N GLY A 43 -4.90 -17.10 -17.37
CA GLY A 43 -4.82 -17.06 -18.82
C GLY A 43 -3.61 -17.70 -19.53
N LYS A 44 -2.44 -17.85 -18.90
CA LYS A 44 -1.22 -18.46 -19.52
C LYS A 44 -0.01 -18.56 -18.58
N TRP A 45 0.04 -17.68 -17.58
CA TRP A 45 1.03 -17.65 -16.50
C TRP A 45 0.23 -17.18 -15.29
N GLY A 46 0.07 -18.01 -14.25
CA GLY A 46 -0.72 -17.63 -13.07
C GLY A 46 -0.25 -16.27 -12.55
N THR A 47 -1.03 -15.23 -12.78
CA THR A 47 -0.70 -13.86 -12.36
C THR A 47 -1.64 -13.52 -11.24
N ARG A 48 -1.07 -13.24 -10.06
CA ARG A 48 -1.84 -12.75 -8.92
C ARG A 48 -1.76 -11.23 -8.89
N SER A 49 -2.90 -10.59 -8.65
CA SER A 49 -2.99 -9.14 -8.49
C SER A 49 -3.46 -8.80 -7.09
N LEU A 50 -2.84 -7.78 -6.49
CA LEU A 50 -3.21 -7.21 -5.20
C LEU A 50 -3.84 -5.84 -5.43
N ALA A 51 -4.98 -5.58 -4.79
CA ALA A 51 -5.54 -4.25 -4.65
C ALA A 51 -5.81 -3.97 -3.17
N ALA A 52 -5.15 -2.96 -2.62
CA ALA A 52 -5.36 -2.54 -1.23
C ALA A 52 -5.56 -1.03 -1.12
N PRO A 53 -6.80 -0.54 -0.93
CA PRO A 53 -7.06 0.87 -0.69
C PRO A 53 -6.38 1.34 0.60
N PHE A 54 -5.86 2.57 0.57
CA PHE A 54 -5.30 3.21 1.73
C PHE A 54 -5.63 4.71 1.79
N ALA A 55 -5.58 5.29 2.99
CA ALA A 55 -5.79 6.72 3.19
C ALA A 55 -4.94 7.28 4.33
N ARG A 56 -4.70 8.59 4.31
CA ARG A 56 -4.19 9.37 5.44
C ARG A 56 -5.22 10.45 5.80
N PRO A 57 -5.76 10.45 7.03
CA PRO A 57 -6.62 11.53 7.50
C PRO A 57 -5.87 12.86 7.58
N HIS A 58 -6.59 13.95 7.35
CA HIS A 58 -6.06 15.31 7.46
C HIS A 58 -5.76 15.65 8.92
N GLY A 59 -4.53 15.40 9.36
CA GLY A 59 -4.11 15.63 10.75
C GLY A 59 -2.62 15.35 10.97
N SER A 60 -2.11 14.25 10.42
CA SER A 60 -0.70 13.84 10.50
C SER A 60 0.12 14.18 9.24
N GLY A 61 -0.48 14.89 8.28
CA GLY A 61 0.12 15.26 6.99
C GLY A 61 -0.94 15.68 5.96
N PRO A 62 -0.57 15.85 4.68
CA PRO A 62 -1.54 16.10 3.61
C PRO A 62 -2.54 14.96 3.54
N GLY A 63 -3.82 15.30 3.36
CA GLY A 63 -4.86 14.30 3.23
C GLY A 63 -4.64 13.52 1.94
N MET A 64 -4.71 12.20 2.00
CA MET A 64 -4.49 11.38 0.80
C MET A 64 -5.40 10.15 0.77
N SER A 65 -5.75 9.71 -0.42
CA SER A 65 -6.40 8.43 -0.66
C SER A 65 -5.81 7.76 -1.90
N GLY A 66 -5.65 6.45 -1.85
CA GLY A 66 -4.94 5.72 -2.88
C GLY A 66 -5.19 4.23 -2.85
N VAL A 67 -4.50 3.52 -3.72
CA VAL A 67 -4.52 2.07 -3.83
C VAL A 67 -3.11 1.54 -4.06
N LEU A 68 -2.76 0.49 -3.32
CA LEU A 68 -1.63 -0.36 -3.63
C LEU A 68 -2.06 -1.35 -4.71
N ILE A 69 -1.36 -1.33 -5.84
CA ILE A 69 -1.54 -2.25 -6.95
C ILE A 69 -0.29 -3.11 -7.01
N ALA A 70 -0.44 -4.43 -6.92
CA ALA A 70 0.67 -5.35 -7.14
C ALA A 70 0.34 -6.41 -8.19
N SER A 71 1.37 -6.86 -8.90
CA SER A 71 1.28 -7.97 -9.84
C SER A 71 2.45 -8.93 -9.63
N GLU A 72 2.14 -10.21 -9.45
CA GLU A 72 3.12 -11.29 -9.35
C GLU A 72 3.63 -11.65 -10.75
N ARG A 73 4.91 -11.37 -11.03
CA ARG A 73 5.53 -11.66 -12.35
C ARG A 73 6.27 -12.98 -12.41
N ALA A 74 6.64 -13.52 -11.25
CA ALA A 74 7.28 -14.82 -11.07
C ALA A 74 6.94 -15.33 -9.67
N PRO A 75 7.03 -16.65 -9.40
CA PRO A 75 6.73 -17.19 -8.07
C PRO A 75 7.47 -16.40 -6.99
N ASN A 76 6.71 -15.86 -6.04
CA ASN A 76 7.23 -15.11 -4.90
C ASN A 76 8.00 -13.85 -5.31
N ARG A 77 7.64 -13.22 -6.44
CA ARG A 77 8.19 -11.93 -6.89
C ARG A 77 7.09 -10.99 -7.38
N TRP A 78 6.83 -9.98 -6.56
CA TRP A 78 5.79 -8.98 -6.78
C TRP A 78 6.42 -7.63 -7.12
N TRP A 79 5.79 -6.89 -8.04
CA TRP A 79 6.01 -5.46 -8.19
C TRP A 79 4.80 -4.74 -7.62
N VAL A 80 5.03 -3.88 -6.63
CA VAL A 80 4.00 -3.14 -5.91
C VAL A 80 4.17 -1.67 -6.21
N TRP A 81 3.07 -1.01 -6.55
CA TRP A 81 3.00 0.42 -6.81
C TRP A 81 1.90 1.02 -5.93
N ALA A 82 2.19 2.15 -5.32
CA ALA A 82 1.19 3.00 -4.71
C ALA A 82 0.77 4.05 -5.74
N THR A 83 -0.53 4.20 -5.97
CA THR A 83 -1.10 5.34 -6.69
C THR A 83 -2.06 6.06 -5.75
N TRP A 84 -1.96 7.38 -5.65
CA TRP A 84 -2.80 8.15 -4.72
C TRP A 84 -3.05 9.57 -5.20
N LEU A 85 -4.10 10.16 -4.66
CA LEU A 85 -4.38 11.58 -4.73
C LEU A 85 -3.90 12.23 -3.44
N GLU A 86 -3.11 13.29 -3.57
CA GLU A 86 -2.64 14.10 -2.45
C GLU A 86 -3.35 15.45 -2.46
N VAL A 87 -4.02 15.78 -1.34
CA VAL A 87 -4.78 17.02 -1.19
C VAL A 87 -3.84 18.10 -0.64
N GLY A 88 -3.45 19.01 -1.52
CA GLY A 88 -2.76 20.25 -1.16
C GLY A 88 -3.73 21.39 -0.81
N PRO A 89 -3.22 22.55 -0.37
CA PRO A 89 -4.04 23.69 0.03
C PRO A 89 -4.86 24.31 -1.11
N SER A 90 -4.55 24.00 -2.38
CA SER A 90 -5.25 24.58 -3.53
C SER A 90 -5.33 23.67 -4.77
N VAL A 91 -4.72 22.48 -4.74
CA VAL A 91 -4.70 21.52 -5.85
C VAL A 91 -4.76 20.09 -5.33
N ILE A 92 -5.29 19.17 -6.15
CA ILE A 92 -5.21 17.73 -5.93
C ILE A 92 -4.19 17.17 -6.91
N ASP A 93 -3.09 16.63 -6.38
CA ASP A 93 -2.03 16.03 -7.20
C ASP A 93 -2.26 14.52 -7.33
N ASN A 94 -2.18 14.00 -8.55
CA ASN A 94 -2.10 12.56 -8.78
C ASN A 94 -0.65 12.10 -8.69
N ARG A 95 -0.38 11.14 -7.81
CA ARG A 95 0.94 10.63 -7.48
C ARG A 95 1.00 9.12 -7.69
N GLN A 96 2.18 8.65 -8.08
CA GLN A 96 2.48 7.24 -8.20
C GLN A 96 3.94 6.99 -7.84
N ALA A 97 4.19 5.97 -7.04
CA ALA A 97 5.54 5.54 -6.70
C ALA A 97 5.61 4.03 -6.52
N ARG A 98 6.78 3.46 -6.80
CA ARG A 98 7.05 2.05 -6.51
C ARG A 98 7.22 1.89 -5.01
N VAL A 99 6.59 0.85 -4.45
CA VAL A 99 6.76 0.48 -3.04
C VAL A 99 7.84 -0.58 -2.94
N GLU A 100 8.82 -0.33 -2.09
CA GLU A 100 9.90 -1.27 -1.80
C GLU A 100 9.60 -2.10 -0.56
N ASP A 101 8.90 -1.51 0.40
CA ASP A 101 8.58 -2.15 1.67
C ASP A 101 7.26 -1.62 2.25
N VAL A 102 6.62 -2.44 3.07
CA VAL A 102 5.41 -2.10 3.83
C VAL A 102 5.68 -2.53 5.26
N ASP A 103 5.54 -1.63 6.22
CA ASP A 103 5.78 -1.94 7.63
C ASP A 103 4.48 -1.77 8.43
N PRO A 104 3.83 -2.86 8.92
CA PRO A 104 2.63 -2.78 9.74
C PRO A 104 2.95 -2.11 11.08
N VAL A 105 2.19 -1.07 11.43
CA VAL A 105 2.37 -0.34 12.68
C VAL A 105 1.42 -0.90 13.73
N SER A 106 1.93 -1.17 14.94
CA SER A 106 1.07 -1.66 16.02
C SER A 106 0.15 -0.53 16.52
N THR A 107 -1.02 -0.90 17.03
CA THR A 107 -1.94 0.08 17.66
C THR A 107 -1.33 0.83 18.83
N SER A 108 -0.30 0.28 19.46
CA SER A 108 0.38 0.90 20.61
C SER A 108 1.38 1.99 20.20
N GLU A 109 1.71 2.08 18.91
CA GLU A 109 2.68 3.03 18.35
C GLU A 109 2.00 4.16 17.56
N ILE A 110 0.68 4.10 17.41
CA ILE A 110 -0.11 5.17 16.81
C ILE A 110 -0.25 6.29 17.84
N ILE A 111 0.50 7.37 17.64
CA ILE A 111 0.32 8.60 18.40
C ILE A 111 -0.80 9.38 17.69
N GLU A 112 -2.01 9.37 18.26
CA GLU A 112 -3.15 10.19 17.82
C GLU A 112 -2.96 11.68 18.11
#